data_AF-A0A0K2UNX5-F1
#
_entry.id   AF-A0A0K2UNX5-F1
#
_cell.length_a   1.000
_cell.length_b   1.000
_cell.length_c   1.000
_cell.angle_alpha   90.00
_cell.angle_beta   90.00
_cell.angle_gamma   90.00
#
_symmetry.space_group_name_H-M   'P 1'
#
loop_
_entity.id
_entity.type
_entity.pdbx_description
1 polymer ?
#
loop_
_entity_poly.entity_id
_entity_poly.type
_entity_poly.pdbx_seq_one_letter_code
_entity_poly.pdbx_strand_id
1 'polypeptide(L)'
;MKLNVSYPRTGCQKLFEINDEHKVRPFYEKRMGQEVEANSLGEEWKDYVFRITGGNDKQGFPMKQGVMTQGRVRLLLKKGHSCYRQRRTGERKRKSVRGCIV
;
A
#
# COMPACT_ATOMS: atom_id res chain seq x y z
N MET A 1 4.71 -10.12 7.31
CA MET A 1 3.92 -9.03 6.69
C MET A 1 2.44 -9.35 6.80
N LYS A 2 1.57 -8.34 6.99
CA LYS A 2 0.11 -8.55 6.96
C LYS A 2 -0.44 -8.10 5.60
N LEU A 3 -1.19 -8.95 4.91
CA LEU A 3 -1.85 -8.63 3.65
C LEU A 3 -3.36 -8.49 3.89
N ASN A 4 -3.89 -7.29 3.67
CA ASN A 4 -5.33 -7.07 3.64
C ASN A 4 -5.82 -7.22 2.19
N VAL A 5 -6.50 -8.32 1.90
CA VAL A 5 -6.98 -8.67 0.55
C VAL A 5 -8.46 -8.35 0.48
N SER A 6 -8.83 -7.53 -0.51
CA SER A 6 -10.22 -7.18 -0.82
C SER A 6 -10.59 -7.71 -2.20
N TYR A 7 -11.79 -8.27 -2.33
CA TYR A 7 -12.34 -8.73 -3.60
C TYR A 7 -13.58 -7.91 -3.97
N PRO A 8 -13.46 -6.93 -4.89
CA PRO A 8 -14.55 -5.98 -5.18
C PRO A 8 -15.84 -6.63 -5.68
N ARG A 9 -15.77 -7.77 -6.37
CA ARG A 9 -16.95 -8.41 -6.97
C ARG A 9 -17.93 -8.94 -5.93
N THR A 10 -17.43 -9.42 -4.79
CA THR A 10 -18.27 -9.89 -3.67
C THR A 10 -18.29 -8.92 -2.50
N GLY A 11 -17.42 -7.91 -2.50
CA GLY A 11 -17.24 -6.99 -1.36
C GLY A 11 -16.54 -7.63 -0.15
N CYS A 12 -16.06 -8.87 -0.27
CA CYS A 12 -15.38 -9.55 0.83
C CYS A 12 -13.98 -8.98 1.06
N GLN A 13 -13.59 -8.91 2.33
CA GLN A 13 -12.23 -8.57 2.76
C GLN A 13 -11.73 -9.60 3.77
N LYS A 14 -10.47 -10.01 3.64
CA LYS A 14 -9.80 -10.93 4.56
C LYS A 14 -8.37 -10.46 4.83
N LEU A 15 -7.94 -10.60 6.08
CA LEU A 15 -6.58 -10.29 6.52
C LEU A 15 -5.79 -11.60 6.64
N PHE A 16 -4.63 -11.64 6.00
CA PHE A 16 -3.71 -12.77 6.06
C PHE A 16 -2.40 -12.34 6.71
N GLU A 17 -1.90 -13.14 7.64
CA GLU A 17 -0.60 -12.94 8.27
C GLU A 17 0.41 -13.91 7.65
N ILE A 18 1.40 -13.38 6.94
CA ILE A 18 2.44 -14.17 6.29
C ILE A 18 3.76 -13.86 6.97
N ASN A 19 4.32 -14.84 7.68
CA ASN A 19 5.57 -14.67 8.42
C ASN A 19 6.81 -15.01 7.58
N ASP A 20 6.65 -15.84 6.55
CA ASP A 20 7.74 -16.22 5.66
C ASP A 20 8.09 -15.10 4.68
N GLU A 21 9.32 -14.61 4.77
CA GLU A 21 9.83 -13.54 3.93
C GLU A 21 9.95 -13.97 2.46
N HIS A 22 10.27 -15.24 2.18
CA HIS A 22 10.43 -15.73 0.81
C HIS A 22 9.13 -15.61 0.01
N LYS A 23 7.99 -15.82 0.67
CA LYS A 23 6.66 -15.71 0.06
C LYS A 23 6.31 -14.28 -0.35
N VAL A 24 6.80 -13.28 0.39
CA VAL A 24 6.46 -11.86 0.16
C VAL A 24 7.48 -11.11 -0.70
N ARG A 25 8.63 -11.71 -0.99
CA ARG A 25 9.66 -11.13 -1.89
C ARG A 25 9.11 -10.62 -3.23
N PRO A 26 8.16 -11.30 -3.91
CA PRO A 26 7.65 -10.81 -5.19
C PRO A 26 6.92 -9.46 -5.14
N PHE A 27 6.49 -9.03 -3.95
CA PHE A 27 5.87 -7.71 -3.76
C PHE A 27 6.91 -6.59 -3.65
N TYR A 28 8.17 -6.89 -3.33
CA TYR A 28 9.20 -5.86 -3.20
C TYR A 28 9.55 -5.24 -4.55
N GLU A 29 9.94 -3.97 -4.51
CA GLU A 29 10.26 -3.13 -5.69
C GLU A 29 9.07 -2.90 -6.64
N LYS A 30 7.90 -3.48 -6.35
CA LYS A 30 6.66 -3.20 -7.06
C LYS A 30 6.08 -1.87 -6.61
N ARG A 31 5.46 -1.18 -7.57
CA ARG A 31 4.79 0.09 -7.35
C ARG A 31 3.33 -0.14 -7.02
N MET A 32 2.78 0.73 -6.19
CA MET A 32 1.34 0.81 -5.98
C MET A 32 0.63 1.08 -7.33
N GLY A 33 -0.39 0.27 -7.60
CA GLY A 33 -1.11 0.17 -8.86
C GLY A 33 -0.67 -1.00 -9.74
N GLN A 34 0.48 -1.63 -9.48
CA GLN A 34 0.95 -2.78 -10.27
C GLN A 34 0.23 -4.06 -9.89
N GLU A 35 0.18 -4.95 -10.88
CA GLU A 35 -0.28 -6.33 -10.75
C GLU A 35 0.90 -7.24 -10.38
N VAL A 36 0.64 -8.17 -9.46
CA VAL A 36 1.60 -9.14 -8.94
C VAL A 36 0.91 -10.48 -8.83
N GLU A 37 1.55 -11.52 -9.35
CA GLU A 37 1.10 -12.90 -9.19
C GLU A 37 1.23 -13.34 -7.72
N ALA A 38 0.21 -13.99 -7.20
CA ALA A 38 0.15 -14.44 -5.81
C ALA A 38 0.65 -15.89 -5.60
N ASN A 39 1.16 -16.53 -6.65
CA ASN A 39 1.64 -17.92 -6.65
C ASN A 39 2.65 -18.22 -5.53
N SER A 40 3.45 -17.23 -5.13
CA SER A 40 4.45 -17.38 -4.06
C SER A 40 3.87 -17.53 -2.65
N LEU A 41 2.59 -17.22 -2.44
CA LEU A 41 1.96 -17.25 -1.11
C LEU A 41 1.58 -18.67 -0.67
N GLY A 42 1.27 -19.55 -1.61
CA GLY A 42 0.88 -20.94 -1.41
C GLY A 42 -0.07 -21.44 -2.49
N GLU A 43 -0.43 -22.72 -2.44
CA GLU A 43 -1.29 -23.37 -3.45
C GLU A 43 -2.69 -22.74 -3.55
N GLU A 44 -3.25 -22.24 -2.44
CA GLU A 44 -4.54 -21.55 -2.40
C GLU A 44 -4.59 -20.29 -3.27
N TRP A 45 -3.42 -19.71 -3.54
CA TRP A 45 -3.24 -18.47 -4.29
C TRP A 45 -2.76 -18.72 -5.72
N LYS A 46 -2.74 -19.97 -6.16
CA LYS A 46 -2.37 -20.33 -7.53
C LYS A 46 -3.29 -19.64 -8.53
N ASP A 47 -2.70 -19.03 -9.55
CA ASP A 47 -3.36 -18.29 -10.63
C ASP A 47 -4.12 -17.03 -10.18
N TYR A 48 -3.94 -16.59 -8.92
CA TYR A 48 -4.44 -15.30 -8.47
C TYR A 48 -3.47 -14.17 -8.84
N VAL A 49 -4.05 -13.08 -9.35
CA VAL A 49 -3.34 -11.83 -9.62
C VAL A 49 -3.87 -10.76 -8.66
N PHE A 50 -2.96 -10.12 -7.95
CA PHE A 50 -3.27 -9.03 -7.05
C PHE A 50 -2.86 -7.70 -7.64
N ARG A 51 -3.69 -6.67 -7.42
CA ARG A 51 -3.29 -5.28 -7.63
C ARG A 51 -2.96 -4.63 -6.30
N ILE A 52 -1.76 -4.09 -6.17
CA ILE A 52 -1.33 -3.38 -4.95
C ILE A 52 -2.02 -2.02 -4.90
N THR A 53 -3.02 -1.84 -4.05
CA THR A 53 -3.80 -0.57 -3.98
C THR A 53 -3.33 0.38 -2.89
N GLY A 54 -2.50 -0.08 -1.96
CA GLY A 54 -2.08 0.69 -0.79
C GLY A 54 -1.18 -0.09 0.16
N GLY A 55 -0.81 0.57 1.25
CA GLY A 55 -0.05 -0.04 2.33
C GLY A 55 0.24 0.95 3.45
N ASN A 56 0.63 0.41 4.59
CA ASN A 56 1.05 1.15 5.76
C ASN A 56 2.45 0.71 6.16
N ASP A 57 3.28 1.69 6.51
CA ASP A 57 4.58 1.42 7.14
C ASP A 57 4.38 0.86 8.57
N LYS A 58 5.42 0.29 9.17
CA LYS A 58 5.45 -0.22 10.55
C LYS A 58 5.00 0.83 11.58
N GLN A 59 5.26 2.12 11.32
CA GLN A 59 4.82 3.23 12.18
C GLN A 59 3.47 3.84 11.73
N GLY A 60 2.73 3.17 10.86
CA GLY A 60 1.38 3.55 10.42
C GLY A 60 1.32 4.60 9.30
N PHE A 61 2.46 5.07 8.77
CA PHE A 61 2.45 6.04 7.67
C PHE A 61 1.89 5.40 6.39
N PRO A 62 0.84 5.99 5.78
CA PRO A 62 0.23 5.46 4.56
C PRO A 62 1.12 5.73 3.33
N MET A 63 1.09 4.80 2.37
CA MET A 63 1.69 4.97 1.05
C MET A 63 0.95 6.06 0.25
N LYS A 64 1.68 6.79 -0.60
CA LYS A 64 1.12 7.84 -1.47
C LYS A 64 1.53 7.63 -2.93
N GLN A 65 0.53 7.52 -3.81
CA GLN A 65 0.76 7.44 -5.26
C GLN A 65 1.52 8.66 -5.76
N GLY A 66 2.47 8.43 -6.66
CA GLY A 66 3.30 9.46 -7.29
C GLY A 66 4.56 9.84 -6.49
N VAL A 67 4.75 9.31 -5.28
CA VAL A 67 6.00 9.47 -4.52
C VAL A 67 6.89 8.27 -4.81
N MET A 68 7.77 8.42 -5.81
CA MET A 68 8.59 7.33 -6.39
C MET A 68 9.80 6.95 -5.52
N THR A 69 9.56 6.69 -4.24
CA THR A 69 10.57 6.26 -3.27
C THR A 69 10.11 5.00 -2.58
N GLN A 70 11.04 4.17 -2.14
CA GLN A 70 10.73 3.12 -1.17
C GLN A 70 10.50 3.77 0.19
N GLY A 71 11.41 4.62 0.67
CA GLY A 71 11.35 5.27 1.98
C GLY A 71 10.20 6.27 2.23
N ARG A 72 10.30 6.98 3.36
CA ARG A 72 9.37 8.07 3.73
C ARG A 72 9.88 9.43 3.30
N VAL A 73 8.97 10.31 2.93
CA VAL A 73 9.27 11.69 2.53
C VAL A 73 8.32 12.66 3.23
N ARG A 74 8.82 13.86 3.59
CA ARG A 74 8.00 14.94 4.16
C ARG A 74 7.57 15.92 3.08
N LEU A 75 6.29 15.89 2.72
CA LEU A 75 5.70 16.73 1.68
C LEU A 75 4.74 17.75 2.26
N LEU A 76 4.62 18.91 1.61
CA LEU A 76 3.63 19.93 1.93
C LEU A 76 2.29 19.59 1.25
N LEU A 77 1.32 19.11 2.02
CA LEU A 77 0.01 18.68 1.52
C LEU A 77 -1.02 19.80 1.59
N LYS A 78 -1.93 19.83 0.61
CA LYS A 78 -3.08 20.75 0.51
C LYS A 78 -4.39 19.95 0.42
N LYS A 79 -5.54 20.63 0.48
CA LYS A 79 -6.88 20.03 0.24
C LYS A 79 -6.87 19.19 -1.04
N GLY A 80 -7.48 18.00 -0.99
CA GLY A 80 -7.55 17.05 -2.11
C GLY A 80 -6.37 16.06 -2.20
N HIS A 81 -5.30 16.27 -1.44
CA HIS A 81 -4.24 15.27 -1.36
C HIS A 81 -4.66 14.10 -0.46
N SER A 82 -4.45 12.86 -0.92
CA SER A 82 -4.48 11.69 -0.04
C SER A 82 -3.51 11.87 1.14
N CYS A 83 -3.85 11.22 2.26
CA CYS A 83 -3.10 11.24 3.53
C CYS A 83 -3.21 12.58 4.32
N TYR A 84 -4.09 13.50 3.89
CA TYR A 84 -4.34 14.77 4.57
C TYR A 84 -5.83 15.11 4.67
N ARG A 85 -6.24 15.66 5.82
CA ARG A 85 -7.56 16.23 6.07
C ARG A 85 -7.37 17.68 6.51
N GLN A 86 -7.97 18.60 5.76
CA GLN A 86 -7.95 20.03 6.04
C GLN A 86 -8.82 20.34 7.27
N ARG A 87 -8.32 21.14 8.23
CA ARG A 87 -9.11 21.61 9.38
C ARG A 87 -9.56 23.05 9.21
N ARG A 88 -8.79 23.88 8.50
CA ARG A 88 -9.16 25.26 8.13
C ARG A 88 -9.02 25.48 6.64
N THR A 89 -9.94 26.22 6.02
CA THR A 89 -9.86 26.57 4.60
C THR A 89 -8.51 27.24 4.29
N GLY A 90 -7.86 26.81 3.20
CA GLY A 90 -6.52 27.26 2.81
C GLY A 90 -5.35 26.59 3.56
N GLU A 91 -5.61 25.81 4.63
CA GLU A 91 -4.53 25.16 5.40
C GLU A 91 -3.70 24.20 4.52
N ARG A 92 -2.38 24.29 4.68
CA ARG A 92 -1.40 23.33 4.15
C ARG A 92 -0.57 22.81 5.31
N LYS A 93 -0.21 21.52 5.27
CA LYS A 93 0.57 20.90 6.35
C LYS A 93 1.68 20.02 5.80
N ARG A 94 2.89 20.15 6.36
CA ARG A 94 4.01 19.26 6.05
C ARG A 94 3.83 17.95 6.80
N LYS A 95 3.57 16.85 6.10
CA LYS A 95 3.37 15.51 6.68
C LYS A 95 4.35 14.50 6.08
N SER A 96 4.77 13.55 6.88
CA SER A 96 5.49 12.37 6.41
C SER A 96 4.52 11.39 5.76
N VAL A 97 4.88 10.86 4.60
CA VAL A 97 4.16 9.80 3.88
C VAL A 97 5.16 8.74 3.42
N ARG A 98 4.73 7.49 3.30
CA ARG A 98 5.52 6.43 2.67
C ARG A 98 5.40 6.56 1.15
N GLY A 99 6.47 6.28 0.42
CA GLY A 99 6.41 6.29 -1.05
C GLY A 99 5.56 5.15 -1.62
N CYS A 100 5.42 5.10 -2.94
CA CYS A 100 4.58 4.15 -3.63
C CYS A 100 5.29 2.82 -3.96
N ILE A 101 6.58 2.68 -3.68
CA ILE A 101 7.33 1.44 -3.87
C ILE A 101 7.25 0.64 -2.55
N VAL A 102 6.84 -0.62 -2.64
CA VAL A 102 6.71 -1.53 -1.49
C VAL A 102 8.10 -1.83 -0.90
#